data_AF-A0A6N6W0S8-F1
#
_entry.id   AF-A0A6N6W0S8-F1
#
_cell.length_a   1.000
_cell.length_b   1.000
_cell.length_c   1.000
_cell.angle_alpha   90.00
_cell.angle_beta   90.00
_cell.angle_gamma   90.00
#
_symmetry.space_group_name_H-M   'P 1'
#
loop_
_entity.id
_entity.type
_entity.pdbx_description
1 polymer ?
#
loop_
_entity_poly.entity_id
_entity_poly.type
_entity_poly.pdbx_seq_one_letter_code
_entity_poly.pdbx_strand_id
1 'polypeptide(L)'
;MAIRAEIIQYDHVPVDGVVGEGVFVPADGSTIISPPDGGCGTPRCGCFRGHCIQRLFPCDAAGTVFGYFVEFDSREELESVSAGQIARAAQNEMH
;
A
#
# COMPACT_ATOMS: atom_id res chain seq x y z
N MET A 1 10.69 5.01 -16.45
CA MET A 1 9.65 4.60 -15.50
C MET A 1 10.30 4.46 -14.14
N ALA A 2 10.04 5.39 -13.23
CA ALA A 2 10.57 5.34 -11.88
C ALA A 2 9.48 4.79 -10.96
N ILE A 3 9.42 3.46 -10.82
CA ILE A 3 8.54 2.82 -9.83
C ILE A 3 9.19 3.06 -8.47
N ARG A 4 8.53 3.83 -7.61
CA ARG A 4 8.98 4.06 -6.23
C ARG A 4 8.21 3.12 -5.33
N ALA A 5 8.91 2.19 -4.70
CA ALA A 5 8.31 1.24 -3.78
C ALA A 5 8.77 1.54 -2.35
N GLU A 6 7.88 1.30 -1.39
CA GLU A 6 8.15 1.40 0.04
C GLU A 6 7.57 0.17 0.74
N ILE A 7 8.28 -0.34 1.74
CA ILE A 7 7.82 -1.46 2.55
C ILE A 7 7.04 -0.94 3.74
N ILE A 8 5.90 -1.59 4.00
CA ILE A 8 5.04 -1.29 5.12
C ILE A 8 5.13 -2.42 6.13
N GLN A 9 5.31 -2.07 7.39
CA GLN A 9 5.24 -3.00 8.51
C GLN A 9 4.47 -2.35 9.65
N TYR A 10 3.45 -3.03 10.13
CA TYR A 10 2.78 -2.70 11.38
C TYR A 10 2.97 -3.87 12.34
N ASP A 11 3.59 -3.58 13.49
CA ASP A 11 3.80 -4.55 14.55
C ASP A 11 2.64 -4.51 15.56
N HIS A 12 2.38 -5.64 16.21
CA HIS A 12 1.39 -5.76 17.28
C HIS A 12 -0.03 -5.35 16.88
N VAL A 13 -0.43 -5.59 15.63
CA VAL A 13 -1.77 -5.31 15.13
C VAL A 13 -2.78 -6.25 15.82
N PRO A 14 -3.77 -5.71 16.56
CA PRO A 14 -4.79 -6.54 17.20
C PRO A 14 -5.68 -7.24 16.17
N VAL A 15 -6.43 -8.25 16.61
CA VAL A 15 -7.32 -9.04 15.74
C VAL A 15 -8.40 -8.19 15.07
N ASP A 16 -8.85 -7.12 15.73
CA ASP A 16 -9.83 -6.19 15.17
C ASP A 16 -9.21 -5.12 14.25
N GLY A 17 -7.89 -5.14 14.04
CA GLY A 17 -7.16 -4.24 13.16
C GLY A 17 -7.03 -2.81 13.66
N VAL A 18 -7.54 -2.47 14.86
CA VAL A 18 -7.51 -1.09 15.36
C VAL A 18 -6.21 -0.84 16.12
N VAL A 19 -5.41 0.11 15.62
CA VAL A 19 -4.13 0.53 16.20
C VAL A 19 -4.17 1.99 16.66
N GLY A 20 -3.52 2.30 17.78
CA GLY A 20 -3.32 3.68 18.25
C GLY A 20 -4.60 4.51 18.38
N GLU A 21 -4.54 5.77 17.92
CA GLU A 21 -5.61 6.78 17.96
C GLU A 21 -6.84 6.48 17.05
N GLY A 22 -7.22 5.21 16.92
CA GLY A 22 -8.35 4.76 16.09
C GLY A 22 -8.00 4.54 14.61
N VAL A 23 -6.71 4.37 14.29
CA VAL A 23 -6.27 4.00 12.94
C VAL A 23 -6.64 2.54 12.70
N PHE A 24 -7.17 2.22 11.52
CA PHE A 24 -7.53 0.85 11.16
C PHE A 24 -6.55 0.27 10.14
N VAL A 25 -5.95 -0.87 10.48
CA VAL A 25 -5.09 -1.69 9.63
C VAL A 25 -5.84 -2.99 9.31
N PRO A 26 -6.22 -3.25 8.05
CA PRO A 26 -6.91 -4.47 7.64
C PRO A 26 -6.04 -5.71 7.89
N ALA A 27 -6.24 -6.37 9.03
CA ALA A 27 -5.49 -7.55 9.45
C ALA A 27 -5.80 -8.80 8.61
N ASP A 28 -6.89 -8.79 7.84
CA ASP A 28 -7.22 -9.80 6.83
C ASP A 28 -6.50 -9.58 5.48
N GLY A 29 -5.75 -8.47 5.37
CA GLY A 29 -5.08 -8.04 4.16
C GLY A 29 -5.98 -7.20 3.26
N SER A 30 -5.38 -6.35 2.43
CA SER A 30 -6.13 -5.46 1.55
C SER A 30 -5.30 -5.03 0.34
N THR A 31 -5.98 -4.68 -0.75
CA THR A 31 -5.37 -3.94 -1.86
C THR A 31 -6.12 -2.66 -2.06
N ILE A 32 -5.40 -1.54 -2.06
CA ILE A 32 -5.94 -0.22 -2.38
C ILE A 32 -5.23 0.26 -3.64
N ILE A 33 -6.02 0.79 -4.58
CA ILE A 33 -5.52 1.39 -5.81
C ILE A 33 -6.07 2.82 -5.84
N SER A 34 -5.20 3.78 -6.13
CA SER A 34 -5.61 5.19 -6.28
C SER A 34 -6.72 5.32 -7.33
N PRO A 35 -7.66 6.28 -7.16
CA PRO A 35 -8.68 6.56 -8.16
C PRO A 35 -8.06 7.13 -9.45
N PRO A 36 -8.86 7.32 -10.51
CA PRO A 36 -8.37 7.87 -11.78
C PRO A 36 -7.67 9.23 -11.66
N ASP A 37 -8.06 10.06 -10.70
CA ASP A 37 -7.47 11.40 -10.47
C ASP A 37 -6.29 11.39 -9.49
N GLY A 38 -5.89 10.21 -8.99
CA GLY A 38 -4.82 10.05 -8.00
C GLY A 38 -5.26 10.31 -6.54
N GLY A 39 -4.32 10.12 -5.61
CA GLY A 39 -4.55 10.24 -4.17
C GLY A 39 -5.33 9.06 -3.58
N CYS A 40 -5.97 9.28 -2.42
CA CYS A 40 -6.72 8.24 -1.71
C CYS A 40 -8.22 8.19 -2.06
N GLY A 41 -8.72 9.06 -2.95
CA GLY A 41 -10.13 9.15 -3.30
C GLY A 41 -11.05 9.79 -2.25
N THR A 42 -10.53 10.23 -1.12
CA THR A 42 -11.29 11.05 -0.16
C THR A 42 -11.21 12.53 -0.55
N PRO A 43 -12.35 13.20 -0.81
CA PRO A 43 -12.36 14.62 -1.16
C PRO A 43 -11.64 15.43 -0.08
N ARG A 44 -10.69 16.29 -0.50
CA ARG A 44 -9.89 17.15 0.38
C ARG A 44 -8.91 16.43 1.32
N CYS A 45 -8.64 15.13 1.14
CA CYS A 45 -7.51 14.52 1.85
C CYS A 45 -6.18 15.06 1.31
N GLY A 46 -5.32 15.54 2.20
CA GLY A 46 -3.95 15.95 1.87
C GLY A 46 -2.95 14.80 1.79
N CYS A 47 -3.42 13.56 1.95
CA CYS A 47 -2.60 12.36 1.97
C CYS A 47 -2.13 11.98 0.55
N PHE A 48 -0.92 12.44 0.22
CA PHE A 48 -0.08 12.16 -0.96
C PHE A 48 -0.68 12.42 -2.36
N ARG A 49 0.17 13.04 -3.20
CA ARG A 49 -0.13 13.52 -4.55
C ARG A 49 0.44 12.54 -5.59
N GLY A 50 -0.30 11.52 -5.98
CA GLY A 50 0.15 10.59 -7.03
C GLY A 50 -0.80 9.42 -7.31
N HIS A 51 -0.48 8.61 -8.31
CA HIS A 51 -1.15 7.32 -8.54
C HIS A 51 -0.39 6.23 -7.78
N CYS A 52 -1.12 5.32 -7.14
CA CYS A 52 -0.48 4.34 -6.27
C CYS A 52 -1.24 3.03 -6.15
N ILE A 53 -0.52 2.02 -5.68
CA ILE A 53 -1.05 0.74 -5.22
C ILE A 53 -0.47 0.46 -3.83
N GLN A 54 -1.34 0.17 -2.88
CA GLN A 54 -0.96 -0.40 -1.59
C GLN A 54 -1.44 -1.84 -1.54
N ARG A 55 -0.57 -2.76 -1.12
CA ARG A 55 -0.93 -4.13 -0.79
C ARG A 55 -0.52 -4.40 0.65
N LEU A 56 -1.48 -4.79 1.48
CA LEU A 56 -1.26 -5.36 2.80
C LEU A 56 -1.54 -6.87 2.75
N PHE A 57 -0.66 -7.64 3.36
CA PHE A 57 -0.82 -9.07 3.56
C PHE A 57 -1.60 -9.33 4.87
N PRO A 58 -2.24 -10.51 5.00
CA PRO A 58 -2.86 -10.88 6.27
C PRO A 58 -1.85 -10.84 7.41
N CYS A 59 -2.35 -10.45 8.59
CA CYS A 59 -1.60 -10.43 9.83
C CYS A 59 -1.04 -11.82 10.13
N ASP A 60 0.25 -11.90 10.42
CA ASP A 60 0.90 -13.16 10.76
C ASP A 60 0.65 -13.57 12.21
N ALA A 61 1.13 -14.75 12.59
CA ALA A 61 0.97 -15.28 13.94
C ALA A 61 1.68 -14.45 15.03
N ALA A 62 2.60 -13.56 14.66
CA ALA A 62 3.27 -12.64 15.59
C ALA A 62 2.51 -11.32 15.77
N GLY A 63 1.39 -11.12 15.06
CA GLY A 63 0.64 -9.87 15.06
C GLY A 63 1.23 -8.83 14.11
N THR A 64 1.98 -9.25 13.09
CA THR A 64 2.62 -8.35 12.13
C THR A 64 1.83 -8.30 10.83
N VAL A 65 1.49 -7.10 10.38
CA VAL A 65 0.94 -6.85 9.04
C VAL A 65 2.05 -6.26 8.17
N PHE A 66 2.48 -7.04 7.18
CA PHE A 66 3.41 -6.60 6.15
C PHE A 66 2.68 -6.09 4.92
N GLY A 67 3.36 -5.27 4.13
CA GLY A 67 2.86 -4.84 2.85
C GLY A 67 3.87 -4.03 2.08
N TYR A 68 3.40 -3.46 0.98
CA TYR A 68 4.15 -2.49 0.20
C TYR A 68 3.23 -1.40 -0.32
N PHE A 69 3.82 -0.24 -0.53
CA PHE A 69 3.24 0.88 -1.26
C PHE A 69 4.08 1.10 -2.52
N VAL A 70 3.42 1.32 -3.65
CA VAL A 70 4.08 1.68 -4.90
C VAL A 70 3.44 2.92 -5.48
N GLU A 71 4.26 3.92 -5.77
CA GLU A 71 3.86 5.17 -6.41
C GLU A 71 4.27 5.18 -7.88
N PHE A 72 3.42 5.79 -8.70
CA PHE A 72 3.58 5.96 -10.15
C PHE A 72 3.42 7.44 -10.50
N ASP A 73 4.15 7.88 -11.51
CA ASP A 73 4.14 9.29 -11.92
C ASP A 73 2.87 9.65 -12.70
N SER A 74 2.16 8.65 -13.25
CA SER A 74 0.91 8.83 -14.00
C SER A 74 -0.04 7.63 -13.89
N ARG A 75 -1.30 7.86 -14.24
CA ARG A 75 -2.32 6.81 -14.36
C ARG A 75 -1.96 5.78 -15.41
N GLU A 76 -1.42 6.24 -16.54
CA GLU A 76 -0.99 5.38 -17.64
C GLU A 76 0.10 4.42 -17.18
N GLU A 77 1.08 4.89 -16.39
CA GLU A 77 2.10 4.03 -15.82
C GLU A 77 1.48 2.97 -14.91
N LEU A 78 0.61 3.36 -13.97
CA LEU A 78 -0.10 2.42 -13.09
C LEU A 78 -0.84 1.32 -13.88
N GLU A 79 -1.55 1.68 -14.94
CA GLU A 79 -2.34 0.74 -15.75
C GLU A 79 -1.49 -0.14 -16.67
N SER A 80 -0.32 0.34 -17.08
CA SER A 80 0.60 -0.40 -17.96
C SER A 80 1.43 -1.46 -17.26
N VAL A 81 1.49 -1.44 -15.92
CA VAL A 81 2.38 -2.28 -15.13
C VAL A 81 1.65 -3.51 -14.59
N SER A 82 2.26 -4.68 -14.78
CA SER A 82 1.72 -5.93 -14.25
C SER A 82 1.94 -6.08 -12.74
N ALA A 83 1.08 -6.85 -12.08
CA ALA A 83 1.23 -7.22 -10.68
C ALA A 83 2.60 -7.86 -10.37
N GLY A 84 3.18 -8.61 -11.31
CA GLY A 84 4.51 -9.21 -11.16
C GLY A 84 5.64 -8.17 -11.15
N GLN A 85 5.53 -7.11 -11.96
CA GLN A 85 6.49 -6.01 -11.94
C GLN A 85 6.39 -5.19 -10.66
N ILE A 86 5.18 -4.95 -10.16
CA ILE A 86 4.92 -4.28 -8.88
C ILE A 86 5.55 -5.08 -7.73
N ALA A 87 5.28 -6.38 -7.66
CA ALA A 87 5.83 -7.24 -6.62
C ALA A 87 7.36 -7.28 -6.67
N ARG A 88 7.95 -7.31 -7.87
CA ARG A 88 9.41 -7.28 -8.04
C ARG A 88 10.02 -5.94 -7.59
N ALA A 89 9.35 -4.82 -7.87
CA ALA A 89 9.80 -3.51 -7.39
C ALA A 89 9.81 -3.47 -5.85
N ALA A 90 8.76 -3.95 -5.20
CA ALA A 90 8.71 -4.07 -3.75
C ALA A 90 9.81 -5.00 -3.20
N GLN A 91 10.05 -6.15 -3.83
CA GLN A 91 11.12 -7.08 -3.43
C GLN A 91 12.51 -6.44 -3.47
N ASN A 92 12.78 -5.58 -4.46
CA ASN A 92 14.08 -4.92 -4.57
C ASN A 92 14.35 -3.94 -3.42
N GLU A 93 13.31 -3.34 -2.83
CA GLU A 93 13.46 -2.42 -1.68
C GLU A 93 13.65 -3.15 -0.35
N MET A 94 13.41 -4.46 -0.30
CA MET A 94 13.66 -5.26 0.90
C MET A 94 15.13 -5.67 1.08
N HIS A 95 15.99 -5.40 0.09
CA HIS A 95 17.38 -5.87 -0.01
C HIS A 95 18.36 -4.69 -0.08
#